data_AF-A0A7K1GTW7-F1
#
_entry.id   AF-A0A7K1GTW7-F1
#
_cell.length_a   1.000
_cell.length_b   1.000
_cell.length_c   1.000
_cell.angle_alpha   90.00
_cell.angle_beta   90.00
_cell.angle_gamma   90.00
#
_symmetry.space_group_name_H-M   'P 1'
#
loop_
_entity.id
_entity.type
_entity.pdbx_description
1 polymer ?
#
loop_
_entity_poly.entity_id
_entity_poly.type
_entity_poly.pdbx_seq_one_letter_code
_entity_poly.pdbx_strand_id
1 'polypeptide(L)'
;MAAARQLDGVRRGAATAAGEQARAVQAAREELAGVRTRLAPQETRLRELGVPPISLTPTPPELAEAARSMSGGPAAVLTALGEARRWAVGADDVLAARGLSRIAHWPARPRNLLVYGPLGLLVPVLLVVVYLLTGTGAVTALALLVGLPAPAVAFGLGWLAVGRCFPPGPGQRVDRTPRFGALACLLPAVVVNAGIVLALLAS
;
A
#
# COMPACT_ATOMS: atom_id res chain seq x y z
N MET A 1 -21.86 -6.31 -63.80
CA MET A 1 -22.39 -6.64 -62.45
C MET A 1 -21.35 -7.23 -61.49
N ALA A 2 -20.38 -8.04 -61.95
CA ALA A 2 -19.32 -8.58 -61.08
C ALA A 2 -18.39 -7.50 -60.48
N ALA A 3 -17.95 -6.52 -61.28
CA ALA A 3 -17.08 -5.43 -60.84
C ALA A 3 -17.69 -4.56 -59.72
N ALA A 4 -19.01 -4.31 -59.76
CA ALA A 4 -19.71 -3.54 -58.73
C ALA A 4 -19.74 -4.29 -57.37
N ARG A 5 -19.93 -5.61 -57.39
CA ARG A 5 -19.89 -6.44 -56.16
C ARG A 5 -18.49 -6.49 -55.56
N GLN A 6 -17.46 -6.50 -56.41
CA GLN A 6 -16.07 -6.48 -55.96
C GLN A 6 -15.70 -5.13 -55.32
N LEU A 7 -16.15 -4.02 -55.91
CA LEU A 7 -15.94 -2.68 -55.33
C LEU A 7 -16.64 -2.53 -53.97
N ASP A 8 -17.88 -3.03 -53.83
CA ASP A 8 -18.61 -3.04 -52.57
C ASP A 8 -17.93 -3.91 -51.51
N GLY A 9 -17.35 -5.05 -51.92
CA GLY A 9 -16.54 -5.90 -51.04
C GLY A 9 -15.32 -5.15 -50.50
N VAL A 10 -14.58 -4.45 -51.37
CA VAL A 10 -13.42 -3.63 -50.97
C VAL A 10 -13.84 -2.46 -50.07
N ARG A 11 -14.95 -1.77 -50.38
CA ARG A 11 -15.45 -0.66 -49.55
C ARG A 11 -15.84 -1.12 -48.16
N ARG A 12 -16.51 -2.28 -48.03
CA ARG A 12 -16.83 -2.86 -46.73
C ARG A 12 -15.59 -3.29 -45.97
N GLY A 13 -14.64 -3.95 -46.63
CA GLY A 13 -13.35 -4.34 -46.03
C GLY A 13 -12.54 -3.14 -45.52
N ALA A 14 -12.52 -2.05 -46.29
CA ALA A 14 -11.88 -0.80 -45.88
C ALA A 14 -12.60 -0.15 -44.69
N ALA A 15 -13.94 -0.15 -44.68
CA ALA A 15 -14.73 0.38 -43.57
C ALA A 15 -14.55 -0.43 -42.27
N THR A 16 -14.48 -1.76 -42.36
CA THR A 16 -14.21 -2.62 -41.21
C THR A 16 -12.80 -2.40 -40.66
N ALA A 17 -11.79 -2.35 -41.53
CA ALA A 17 -10.41 -2.09 -41.14
C ALA A 17 -10.24 -0.69 -40.49
N ALA A 18 -10.88 0.34 -41.05
CA ALA A 18 -10.88 1.69 -40.47
C ALA A 18 -11.56 1.72 -39.09
N GLY A 19 -12.66 0.97 -38.90
CA GLY A 19 -13.34 0.84 -37.63
C GLY A 19 -12.48 0.16 -36.56
N GLU A 20 -11.76 -0.91 -36.92
CA GLU A 20 -10.83 -1.60 -36.03
C GLU A 20 -9.65 -0.70 -35.63
N GLN A 21 -9.10 0.05 -36.59
CA GLN A 21 -8.04 1.00 -36.34
C GLN A 21 -8.49 2.13 -35.39
N ALA A 22 -9.70 2.66 -35.58
CA ALA A 22 -10.27 3.68 -34.69
C ALA A 22 -10.42 3.17 -33.25
N ARG A 23 -10.92 1.94 -33.07
CA ARG A 23 -11.02 1.31 -31.74
C ARG A 23 -9.65 1.10 -31.10
N ALA A 24 -8.67 0.63 -31.87
CA ALA A 24 -7.30 0.44 -31.37
C ALA A 24 -6.65 1.77 -30.92
N VAL A 25 -6.85 2.85 -31.68
CA VAL A 25 -6.36 4.19 -31.31
C VAL A 25 -7.04 4.71 -30.04
N GLN A 26 -8.36 4.50 -29.91
CA GLN A 26 -9.08 4.92 -28.72
C GLN A 26 -8.60 4.16 -27.47
N ALA A 27 -8.47 2.83 -27.57
CA ALA A 27 -7.92 2.01 -26.49
C ALA A 27 -6.49 2.45 -26.11
N ALA A 28 -5.64 2.78 -27.10
CA ALA A 28 -4.30 3.28 -26.84
C ALA A 28 -4.31 4.63 -26.11
N ARG A 29 -5.24 5.53 -26.42
CA ARG A 29 -5.36 6.82 -25.70
C ARG A 29 -5.80 6.62 -24.26
N GLU A 30 -6.73 5.71 -24.02
CA GLU A 30 -7.21 5.36 -22.67
C GLU A 30 -6.08 4.77 -21.83
N GLU A 31 -5.34 3.79 -22.38
CA GLU A 31 -4.18 3.21 -21.70
C GLU A 31 -3.07 4.26 -21.46
N LEU A 32 -2.79 5.14 -22.42
CA LEU A 32 -1.81 6.23 -22.24
C LEU A 32 -2.21 7.18 -21.11
N ALA A 33 -3.49 7.54 -21.01
CA ALA A 33 -4.00 8.35 -19.91
C ALA A 33 -3.84 7.62 -18.55
N GLY A 34 -4.13 6.32 -18.53
CA GLY A 34 -3.92 5.46 -17.35
C GLY A 34 -2.45 5.36 -16.92
N VAL A 35 -1.52 5.24 -17.86
CA VAL A 35 -0.08 5.20 -17.56
C VAL A 35 0.40 6.57 -17.04
N ARG A 36 0.01 7.67 -17.68
CA ARG A 36 0.43 9.03 -17.26
C ARG A 36 -0.05 9.40 -15.85
N THR A 37 -1.29 9.06 -15.52
CA THR A 37 -1.84 9.35 -14.19
C THR A 37 -1.09 8.61 -13.08
N ARG A 38 -0.51 7.44 -13.38
CA ARG A 38 0.34 6.68 -12.44
C ARG A 38 1.79 7.15 -12.37
N LEU A 39 2.39 7.57 -13.48
CA LEU A 39 3.80 7.96 -13.50
C LEU A 39 4.08 9.24 -12.69
N ALA A 40 3.17 10.22 -12.70
CA ALA A 40 3.37 11.50 -11.99
C ALA A 40 3.63 11.35 -10.47
N PRO A 41 2.84 10.59 -9.70
CA PRO A 41 3.13 10.36 -8.28
C PRO A 41 4.39 9.49 -8.08
N GLN A 42 4.70 8.55 -8.98
CA GLN A 42 5.92 7.75 -8.90
C GLN A 42 7.18 8.60 -9.05
N GLU A 43 7.19 9.50 -10.03
CA GLU A 43 8.31 10.40 -10.26
C GLU A 43 8.55 11.30 -9.03
N THR A 44 7.48 11.82 -8.44
CA THR A 44 7.56 12.63 -7.21
C THR A 44 8.18 11.83 -6.06
N ARG A 45 7.72 10.59 -5.83
CA ARG A 45 8.30 9.70 -4.80
C ARG A 45 9.76 9.35 -5.06
N LEU A 46 10.15 9.16 -6.32
CA LEU A 46 11.54 8.88 -6.67
C LEU A 46 12.45 10.09 -6.41
N ARG A 47 11.97 11.31 -6.68
CA ARG A 47 12.69 12.54 -6.30
C ARG A 47 12.83 12.68 -4.79
N GLU A 48 11.77 12.40 -4.02
CA GLU A 48 11.83 12.34 -2.54
C GLU A 48 12.78 11.25 -2.02
N LEU A 49 13.02 10.21 -2.81
CA LEU A 49 14.02 9.16 -2.55
C LEU A 49 15.44 9.58 -2.95
N GLY A 50 15.64 10.80 -3.45
CA GLY A 50 16.94 11.33 -3.86
C GLY A 50 17.42 10.84 -5.22
N VAL A 51 16.53 10.26 -6.05
CA VAL A 51 16.90 9.88 -7.42
C VAL A 51 17.16 11.16 -8.23
N PRO A 52 18.34 11.28 -8.88
CA PRO A 52 18.67 12.44 -9.68
C PRO A 52 17.64 12.66 -10.81
N PRO A 53 17.23 13.91 -11.09
CA PRO A 53 16.27 14.20 -12.17
C PRO A 53 16.73 13.67 -13.54
N ILE A 54 18.03 13.68 -13.79
CA ILE A 54 18.63 13.19 -15.05
C ILE A 54 18.37 11.69 -15.28
N SER A 55 18.17 10.92 -14.21
CA SER A 55 17.85 9.49 -14.28
C SER A 55 16.35 9.23 -14.46
N LEU A 56 15.51 10.26 -14.33
CA LEU A 56 14.05 10.16 -14.51
C LEU A 56 13.61 10.58 -15.92
N THR A 57 14.50 11.23 -16.67
CA THR A 57 14.27 11.61 -18.06
C THR A 57 14.77 10.51 -19.00
N PRO A 58 13.93 10.00 -19.93
CA PRO A 58 14.35 9.01 -20.90
C PRO A 58 15.53 9.52 -21.75
N THR A 59 16.50 8.66 -22.01
CA THR A 59 17.66 9.02 -22.82
C THR A 59 17.33 8.99 -24.33
N PRO A 60 18.03 9.74 -25.19
CA PRO A 60 17.82 9.68 -26.64
C PRO A 60 17.81 8.27 -27.27
N PRO A 61 18.72 7.33 -26.89
CA PRO A 61 18.65 5.96 -27.41
C PRO A 61 17.40 5.19 -26.93
N GLU A 62 16.93 5.41 -25.70
CA GLU A 62 15.70 4.80 -25.19
C GLU A 62 14.47 5.28 -25.97
N LEU A 63 14.42 6.58 -26.29
CA LEU A 63 13.35 7.16 -27.13
C LEU A 63 13.35 6.57 -28.54
N ALA A 64 14.54 6.39 -29.13
CA ALA A 64 14.66 5.77 -30.46
C ALA A 64 14.20 4.30 -30.46
N GLU A 65 14.53 3.54 -29.41
CA GLU A 65 14.07 2.16 -29.27
C GLU A 65 12.55 2.07 -29.07
N ALA A 66 11.98 2.92 -28.22
CA ALA A 66 10.55 3.00 -28.03
C ALA A 66 9.82 3.40 -29.34
N ALA A 67 10.38 4.32 -30.12
CA ALA A 67 9.83 4.69 -31.42
C ALA A 67 9.83 3.51 -32.40
N ARG A 68 10.90 2.68 -32.40
CA ARG A 68 10.97 1.46 -33.22
C ARG A 68 9.93 0.42 -32.80
N SER A 69 9.74 0.18 -31.52
CA SER A 69 8.76 -0.80 -31.04
C SER A 69 7.31 -0.41 -31.36
N MET A 70 7.03 0.88 -31.51
CA MET A 70 5.72 1.42 -31.88
C MET A 70 5.48 1.57 -33.39
N SER A 71 6.48 1.35 -34.24
CA SER A 71 6.37 1.63 -35.69
C SER A 71 5.40 0.72 -36.44
N GLY A 72 4.97 -0.39 -35.83
CA GLY A 72 4.00 -1.35 -36.38
C GLY A 72 2.55 -0.87 -36.40
N GLY A 73 2.27 0.36 -35.98
CA GLY A 73 0.93 0.97 -36.01
C GLY A 73 0.17 0.88 -34.67
N PRO A 74 -1.14 1.18 -34.65
CA PRO A 74 -1.90 1.36 -33.41
C PRO A 74 -1.94 0.13 -32.50
N ALA A 75 -1.91 -1.08 -33.06
CA ALA A 75 -1.83 -2.31 -32.28
C ALA A 75 -0.47 -2.46 -31.58
N ALA A 76 0.63 -2.08 -32.24
CA ALA A 76 1.97 -2.08 -31.63
C ALA A 76 2.07 -1.06 -30.49
N VAL A 77 1.48 0.14 -30.68
CA VAL A 77 1.37 1.17 -29.64
C VAL A 77 0.58 0.65 -28.44
N LEU A 78 -0.56 0.01 -28.66
CA LEU A 78 -1.39 -0.54 -27.57
C LEU A 78 -0.64 -1.63 -26.79
N THR A 79 0.07 -2.51 -27.48
CA THR A 79 0.92 -3.53 -26.84
C THR A 79 1.98 -2.88 -25.96
N ALA A 80 2.73 -1.90 -26.50
CA ALA A 80 3.76 -1.18 -25.76
C ALA A 80 3.20 -0.45 -24.51
N LEU A 81 2.02 0.16 -24.61
CA LEU A 81 1.35 0.79 -23.48
C LEU A 81 0.89 -0.23 -22.43
N GLY A 82 0.39 -1.40 -22.86
CA GLY A 82 0.08 -2.50 -21.96
C GLY A 82 1.30 -3.00 -21.20
N GLU A 83 2.47 -3.05 -21.84
CA GLU A 83 3.73 -3.37 -21.16
C GLU A 83 4.12 -2.28 -20.16
N ALA A 84 4.08 -1.02 -20.59
CA ALA A 84 4.39 0.13 -19.73
C ALA A 84 3.48 0.16 -18.49
N ARG A 85 2.20 -0.20 -18.63
CA ARG A 85 1.28 -0.35 -17.50
C ARG A 85 1.70 -1.47 -16.55
N ARG A 86 2.10 -2.64 -17.06
CA ARG A 86 2.61 -3.74 -16.21
C ARG A 86 3.85 -3.31 -15.43
N TRP A 87 4.77 -2.61 -16.08
CA TRP A 87 5.96 -2.05 -15.43
C TRP A 87 5.61 -1.00 -14.37
N ALA A 88 4.69 -0.08 -14.68
CA ALA A 88 4.25 0.94 -13.73
C ALA A 88 3.60 0.32 -12.48
N VAL A 89 2.78 -0.74 -12.65
CA VAL A 89 2.20 -1.48 -11.52
C VAL A 89 3.29 -2.17 -10.69
N GLY A 90 4.24 -2.86 -11.33
CA GLY A 90 5.35 -3.49 -10.61
C GLY A 90 6.23 -2.47 -9.87
N ALA A 91 6.42 -1.28 -10.44
CA ALA A 91 7.16 -0.19 -9.78
C ALA A 91 6.43 0.32 -8.53
N ASP A 92 5.09 0.44 -8.56
CA ASP A 92 4.29 0.79 -7.38
C ASP A 92 4.50 -0.23 -6.25
N ASP A 93 4.50 -1.53 -6.57
CA ASP A 93 4.70 -2.60 -5.59
C ASP A 93 6.10 -2.53 -4.96
N VAL A 94 7.13 -2.29 -5.78
CA VAL A 94 8.51 -2.14 -5.30
C VAL A 94 8.66 -0.88 -4.44
N LEU A 95 8.06 0.25 -4.84
CA LEU A 95 8.08 1.49 -4.06
C LEU A 95 7.36 1.34 -2.73
N ALA A 96 6.21 0.64 -2.71
CA ALA A 96 5.47 0.32 -1.49
C ALA A 96 6.29 -0.58 -0.55
N ALA A 97 6.92 -1.64 -1.08
CA ALA A 97 7.83 -2.48 -0.31
C ALA A 97 9.04 -1.70 0.22
N ARG A 98 9.56 -0.74 -0.55
CA ARG A 98 10.64 0.16 -0.10
C ARG A 98 10.20 1.09 1.04
N GLY A 99 8.94 1.50 1.12
CA GLY A 99 8.40 2.24 2.26
C GLY A 99 8.56 1.47 3.57
N LEU A 100 8.23 0.18 3.56
CA LEU A 100 8.47 -0.74 4.69
C LEU A 100 9.97 -0.90 4.97
N SER A 101 10.80 -0.97 3.92
CA SER A 101 12.26 -1.01 4.08
C SER A 101 12.80 0.24 4.76
N ARG A 102 12.28 1.45 4.46
CA ARG A 102 12.71 2.70 5.08
C ARG A 102 12.43 2.69 6.59
N ILE A 103 11.26 2.19 7.00
CA ILE A 103 10.90 2.00 8.41
C ILE A 103 11.80 0.95 9.07
N ALA A 104 12.25 -0.07 8.33
CA ALA A 104 13.18 -1.07 8.85
C ALA A 104 14.54 -0.48 9.26
N HIS A 105 15.00 0.59 8.59
CA HIS A 105 16.23 1.33 8.91
C HIS A 105 16.09 2.28 10.11
N TRP A 106 14.87 2.51 10.61
CA TRP A 106 14.68 3.32 11.80
C TRP A 106 15.29 2.63 13.03
N PRO A 107 15.71 3.40 14.06
CA PRO A 107 16.10 2.82 15.34
C PRO A 107 15.02 1.87 15.88
N ALA A 108 15.43 0.80 16.56
CA ALA A 108 14.51 -0.27 16.95
C ALA A 108 13.33 0.22 17.80
N ARG A 109 13.53 1.20 18.68
CA ARG A 109 12.47 1.72 19.56
C ARG A 109 11.30 2.39 18.81
N PRO A 110 11.49 3.45 18.01
CA PRO A 110 10.39 4.09 17.29
C PRO A 110 9.74 3.13 16.27
N ARG A 111 10.53 2.28 15.61
CA ARG A 111 10.03 1.24 14.70
C ARG A 111 9.09 0.26 15.41
N ASN A 112 9.52 -0.30 16.54
CA ASN A 112 8.74 -1.28 17.27
C ASN A 112 7.55 -0.62 17.98
N LEU A 113 7.65 0.67 18.36
CA LEU A 113 6.53 1.44 18.91
C LEU A 113 5.36 1.58 17.93
N LEU A 114 5.63 1.72 16.62
CA LEU A 114 4.59 1.74 15.60
C LEU A 114 3.76 0.45 15.55
N VAL A 115 4.32 -0.66 16.03
CA VAL A 115 3.63 -1.95 16.08
C VAL A 115 2.97 -2.16 17.45
N TYR A 116 3.75 -2.05 18.54
CA TYR A 116 3.25 -2.28 19.90
C TYR A 116 2.26 -1.21 20.38
N GLY A 117 2.42 0.05 19.95
CA GLY A 117 1.62 1.18 20.40
C GLY A 117 0.14 1.06 20.04
N PRO A 118 -0.22 0.93 18.75
CA PRO A 118 -1.62 0.75 18.34
C PRO A 118 -2.28 -0.49 18.97
N LEU A 119 -1.54 -1.61 19.03
CA LEU A 119 -2.03 -2.84 19.68
C LEU A 119 -2.24 -2.65 21.19
N GLY A 120 -1.35 -1.94 21.86
CA GLY A 120 -1.43 -1.63 23.28
C GLY A 120 -2.55 -0.64 23.64
N LEU A 121 -2.97 0.21 22.70
CA LEU A 121 -4.04 1.19 22.90
C LEU A 121 -5.44 0.67 22.59
N LEU A 122 -5.56 -0.36 21.76
CA LEU A 122 -6.85 -0.86 21.26
C LEU A 122 -7.85 -1.18 22.38
N VAL A 123 -7.45 -2.04 23.33
CA VAL A 123 -8.35 -2.47 24.41
C VAL A 123 -8.60 -1.37 25.46
N PRO A 124 -7.58 -0.60 25.90
CA PRO A 124 -7.82 0.54 26.78
C PRO A 124 -8.80 1.57 26.19
N VAL A 125 -8.69 1.87 24.89
CA VAL A 125 -9.63 2.78 24.21
C VAL A 125 -11.04 2.17 24.18
N LEU A 126 -11.18 0.89 23.83
CA LEU A 126 -12.48 0.22 23.84
C LEU A 126 -13.10 0.21 25.23
N LEU A 127 -12.29 0.00 26.28
CA LEU A 127 -12.75 0.01 27.66
C LEU A 127 -13.21 1.40 28.11
N VAL A 128 -12.51 2.48 27.70
CA VAL A 128 -12.99 3.86 27.91
C VAL A 128 -14.33 4.08 27.20
N VAL A 129 -14.48 3.61 25.96
CA VAL A 129 -15.74 3.72 25.22
C VAL A 129 -16.87 2.98 25.95
N VAL A 130 -16.64 1.75 26.43
CA VAL A 130 -17.63 1.01 27.23
C VAL A 130 -17.99 1.80 28.48
N TYR A 131 -17.01 2.27 29.24
CA TYR A 131 -17.24 3.06 30.45
C TYR A 131 -18.08 4.31 30.17
N LEU A 132 -17.78 5.06 29.10
CA LEU A 132 -18.55 6.25 28.73
C LEU A 132 -20.00 5.94 28.33
N LEU A 133 -20.26 4.76 27.75
CA LEU A 133 -21.58 4.35 27.31
C LEU A 133 -22.42 3.70 28.42
N THR A 134 -21.80 2.97 29.34
CA THR A 134 -22.50 2.13 30.33
C THR A 134 -22.33 2.61 31.77
N GLY A 135 -21.51 3.63 32.02
CA GLY A 135 -21.27 4.21 33.34
C GLY A 135 -20.60 3.24 34.32
N THR A 136 -20.84 3.42 35.62
CA THR A 136 -20.25 2.63 36.71
C THR A 136 -21.07 1.36 37.04
N GLY A 137 -21.46 0.60 36.02
CA GLY A 137 -22.30 -0.59 36.15
C GLY A 137 -21.58 -1.94 36.02
N ALA A 138 -22.35 -3.03 36.18
CA ALA A 138 -21.86 -4.41 36.06
C ALA A 138 -21.22 -4.72 34.68
N VAL A 139 -21.69 -4.06 33.62
CA VAL A 139 -21.13 -4.19 32.26
C VAL A 139 -19.68 -3.70 32.21
N THR A 140 -19.40 -2.55 32.83
CA THR A 140 -18.04 -1.99 32.93
C THR A 140 -17.13 -2.87 33.79
N ALA A 141 -17.65 -3.40 34.90
CA ALA A 141 -16.90 -4.34 35.75
C ALA A 141 -16.55 -5.64 35.00
N LEU A 142 -17.48 -6.18 34.22
CA LEU A 142 -17.24 -7.36 33.38
C LEU A 142 -16.22 -7.04 32.27
N ALA A 143 -16.31 -5.87 31.64
CA ALA A 143 -15.37 -5.44 30.61
C ALA A 143 -13.93 -5.32 31.17
N LEU A 144 -13.76 -4.84 32.41
CA LEU A 144 -12.47 -4.82 33.10
C LEU A 144 -11.90 -6.24 33.29
N LEU A 145 -12.72 -7.18 33.76
CA LEU A 145 -12.31 -8.58 33.97
C LEU A 145 -11.87 -9.24 32.66
N VAL A 146 -12.67 -9.08 31.60
CA VAL A 146 -12.37 -9.63 30.27
C VAL A 146 -11.16 -8.93 29.62
N GLY A 147 -10.96 -7.65 29.89
CA GLY A 147 -9.84 -6.85 29.39
C GLY A 147 -8.50 -7.14 30.09
N LEU A 148 -8.51 -7.80 31.24
CA LEU A 148 -7.30 -8.07 32.04
C LEU A 148 -6.18 -8.81 31.28
N PRO A 149 -6.44 -9.89 30.51
CA PRO A 149 -5.39 -10.56 29.72
C PRO A 149 -4.98 -9.77 28.46
N ALA A 150 -5.70 -8.73 28.06
CA ALA A 150 -5.50 -8.06 26.77
C ALA A 150 -4.09 -7.50 26.54
N PRO A 151 -3.39 -6.91 27.53
CA PRO A 151 -2.02 -6.42 27.33
C PRO A 151 -1.05 -7.54 26.95
N ALA A 152 -1.22 -8.74 27.51
CA ALA A 152 -0.40 -9.90 27.20
C ALA A 152 -0.66 -10.40 25.76
N VAL A 153 -1.93 -10.42 25.35
CA VAL A 153 -2.33 -10.76 23.97
C VAL A 153 -1.78 -9.73 22.98
N ALA A 154 -1.94 -8.44 23.27
CA ALA A 154 -1.42 -7.35 22.44
C ALA A 154 0.11 -7.42 22.29
N PHE A 155 0.83 -7.72 23.37
CA PHE A 155 2.27 -7.94 23.34
C PHE A 155 2.64 -9.15 22.46
N GLY A 156 1.95 -10.28 22.61
CA GLY A 156 2.19 -11.49 21.81
C GLY A 156 1.96 -11.25 20.32
N LEU A 157 0.88 -10.55 19.96
CA LEU A 157 0.59 -10.16 18.58
C LEU A 157 1.65 -9.19 18.04
N GLY A 158 2.05 -8.18 18.83
CA GLY A 158 3.08 -7.24 18.46
C GLY A 158 4.44 -7.92 18.25
N TRP A 159 4.79 -8.89 19.09
CA TRP A 159 6.02 -9.66 19.00
C TRP A 159 6.10 -10.44 17.67
N LEU A 160 5.00 -11.09 17.29
CA LEU A 160 4.90 -11.80 16.02
C LEU A 160 4.94 -10.83 14.83
N ALA A 161 4.21 -9.72 14.90
CA ALA A 161 4.16 -8.71 13.85
C ALA A 161 5.52 -8.07 13.60
N VAL A 162 6.27 -7.67 14.64
CA VAL A 162 7.64 -7.15 14.49
C VAL A 162 8.55 -8.17 13.81
N GLY A 163 8.44 -9.45 14.19
CA GLY A 163 9.23 -10.53 13.58
C GLY A 163 8.92 -10.79 12.10
N ARG A 164 7.72 -10.43 11.63
CA ARG A 164 7.30 -10.62 10.23
C ARG A 164 7.50 -9.36 9.38
N CYS A 165 7.26 -8.18 9.93
CA CYS A 165 7.40 -6.90 9.22
C CYS A 165 8.87 -6.47 9.10
N PHE A 166 9.73 -6.88 10.03
CA PHE A 166 11.15 -6.49 10.06
C PHE A 166 12.03 -7.75 10.17
N PRO A 167 12.10 -8.58 9.10
CA PRO A 167 12.94 -9.76 9.10
C PRO A 167 14.42 -9.38 9.24
N PRO A 168 15.24 -10.24 9.89
CA PRO A 168 16.65 -9.93 10.07
C PRO A 168 17.43 -10.08 8.75
N GLY A 169 18.46 -9.25 8.57
CA GLY A 169 19.45 -9.46 7.51
C GLY A 169 20.30 -10.73 7.73
N PRO A 170 21.04 -11.19 6.71
CA PRO A 170 21.89 -12.38 6.84
C PRO A 170 22.82 -12.29 8.05
N GLY A 171 22.73 -13.25 8.98
CA GLY A 171 23.55 -13.31 10.20
C GLY A 171 23.12 -12.38 11.36
N GLN A 172 22.07 -11.58 11.20
CA GLN A 172 21.57 -10.69 12.25
C GLN A 172 20.36 -11.28 13.01
N ARG A 173 20.08 -10.76 14.21
CA ARG A 173 18.85 -11.07 14.97
C ARG A 173 17.91 -9.87 14.93
N VAL A 174 16.60 -10.13 14.85
CA VAL A 174 15.59 -9.06 14.94
C VAL A 174 15.63 -8.44 16.34
N ASP A 175 15.94 -7.14 16.41
CA ASP A 175 15.79 -6.38 17.64
C ASP A 175 14.32 -6.06 17.90
N ARG A 176 13.69 -6.90 18.74
CA ARG A 176 12.27 -6.83 19.10
C ARG A 176 11.97 -5.97 20.33
N THR A 177 13.00 -5.48 21.02
CA THR A 177 12.89 -4.67 22.25
C THR A 177 11.82 -5.19 23.24
N PRO A 178 11.90 -6.44 23.75
CA PRO A 178 10.83 -7.09 24.52
C PRO A 178 10.32 -6.27 25.70
N ARG A 179 11.24 -5.74 26.52
CA ARG A 179 10.90 -4.93 27.69
C ARG A 179 10.11 -3.68 27.32
N PHE A 180 10.53 -3.02 26.25
CA PHE A 180 9.86 -1.82 25.75
C PHE A 180 8.48 -2.13 25.17
N GLY A 181 8.36 -3.22 24.40
CA GLY A 181 7.06 -3.68 23.88
C GLY A 181 6.08 -4.04 25.00
N ALA A 182 6.55 -4.74 26.04
CA ALA A 182 5.73 -5.07 27.20
C ALA A 182 5.25 -3.81 27.93
N LEU A 183 6.14 -2.83 28.14
CA LEU A 183 5.76 -1.54 28.74
C LEU A 183 4.75 -0.77 27.88
N ALA A 184 4.96 -0.73 26.56
CA ALA A 184 4.05 -0.04 25.64
C ALA A 184 2.65 -0.64 25.63
N CYS A 185 2.52 -1.96 25.80
CA CYS A 185 1.22 -2.63 25.87
C CYS A 185 0.59 -2.56 27.27
N LEU A 186 1.39 -2.62 28.35
CA LEU A 186 0.90 -2.73 29.72
C LEU A 186 0.55 -1.36 30.33
N LEU A 187 1.35 -0.33 30.07
CA LEU A 187 1.20 0.98 30.72
C LEU A 187 -0.15 1.66 30.43
N PRO A 188 -0.62 1.73 29.16
CA PRO A 188 -1.93 2.32 28.87
C PRO A 188 -3.08 1.56 29.54
N ALA A 189 -3.00 0.22 29.55
CA ALA A 189 -4.02 -0.62 30.17
C ALA A 189 -4.09 -0.46 31.68
N VAL A 190 -2.94 -0.43 32.36
CA VAL A 190 -2.91 -0.19 33.82
C VAL A 190 -3.48 1.18 34.17
N VAL A 191 -3.09 2.23 33.44
CA VAL A 191 -3.57 3.59 33.69
C VAL A 191 -5.09 3.69 33.52
N VAL A 192 -5.62 3.16 32.40
CA VAL A 192 -7.07 3.19 32.14
C VAL A 192 -7.83 2.33 33.14
N ASN A 193 -7.38 1.10 33.41
CA ASN A 193 -8.04 0.21 34.37
C ASN A 193 -8.06 0.83 35.77
N ALA A 194 -6.95 1.42 36.23
CA ALA A 194 -6.88 2.08 37.52
C ALA A 194 -7.85 3.27 37.59
N GLY A 195 -7.92 4.10 36.55
CA GLY A 195 -8.86 5.22 36.48
C GLY A 195 -10.32 4.78 36.57
N ILE A 196 -10.71 3.72 35.84
CA ILE A 196 -12.08 3.20 35.84
C ILE A 196 -12.40 2.54 37.19
N VAL A 197 -11.47 1.78 37.78
CA VAL A 197 -11.66 1.18 39.11
C VAL A 197 -11.84 2.27 40.17
N LEU A 198 -11.04 3.32 40.14
CA LEU A 198 -11.21 4.47 41.06
C LEU A 198 -12.59 5.13 40.87
N ALA A 199 -13.04 5.28 39.63
CA ALA A 199 -14.38 5.82 39.35
C ALA A 199 -15.51 4.92 39.87
N LEU A 200 -15.36 3.60 39.76
CA LEU A 200 -16.31 2.61 40.30
C LEU A 200 -16.37 2.62 41.84
N LEU A 201 -15.23 2.87 42.50
CA LEU A 201 -15.17 2.93 43.96
C LEU A 201 -15.69 4.26 44.53
N ALA A 202 -15.71 5.31 43.71
CA ALA A 202 -16.18 6.64 44.10
C ALA A 202 -17.68 6.88 43.81
N SER A 203 -18.34 5.95 43.12
CA SER A 203 -19.78 5.97 42.81
C SER A 203 -20.58 5.13 43.79
#